data_AF-A0A8S2T6H2-F1
#
_entry.id   AF-A0A8S2T6H2-F1
#
_cell.length_a   1.000
_cell.length_b   1.000
_cell.length_c   1.000
_cell.angle_alpha   90.00
_cell.angle_beta   90.00
_cell.angle_gamma   90.00
#
_symmetry.space_group_name_H-M   'P 1'
#
loop_
_entity.id
_entity.type
_entity.pdbx_description
1 polymer ?
#
loop_
_entity_poly.entity_id
_entity_poly.type
_entity_poly.pdbx_seq_one_letter_code
_entity_poly.pdbx_strand_id
1 'polypeptide(L)'
;MDDATALIAGQTKKYNIPLSHFEYKYIQNCTDGKELERIYKELIGGEVGCFPALEQLTLDRIRDIKPNSHTLRKDKAPLDRSALPDDERQNFDDFLTKMQQIDKTSSSIVDDHKNNGIATVPIRSKSTISKPTTSVPVINTNGKQKRIVPRSYDEWGKIDKQIAREMNSDNDDDDEEQEFDDD
;
A
#
# COMPACT_ATOMS: atom_id res chain seq x y z
N MET A 1 13.26 -39.06 20.66
CA MET A 1 11.88 -39.26 21.13
C MET A 1 11.60 -38.06 21.98
N ASP A 2 10.92 -37.08 21.39
CA ASP A 2 10.87 -35.73 21.92
C ASP A 2 9.72 -35.62 22.94
N ASP A 3 10.10 -35.50 24.22
CA ASP A 3 9.22 -35.37 25.38
C ASP A 3 8.29 -34.12 25.34
N ALA A 4 8.49 -33.22 24.37
CA ALA A 4 7.63 -32.05 24.16
C ALA A 4 6.24 -32.41 23.60
N THR A 5 6.06 -33.60 23.03
CA THR A 5 4.81 -33.99 22.36
C THR A 5 3.73 -34.48 23.33
N ALA A 6 4.11 -34.88 24.55
CA ALA A 6 3.20 -35.47 25.54
C ALA A 6 2.36 -34.44 26.33
N LEU A 7 2.69 -33.15 26.25
CA LEU A 7 1.94 -32.06 26.90
C LEU A 7 0.80 -31.48 26.04
N ILE A 8 0.56 -32.05 24.85
CA ILE A 8 -0.35 -31.52 23.82
C ILE A 8 -1.81 -31.97 24.02
N ALA A 9 -2.10 -32.92 24.91
CA ALA A 9 -3.44 -33.51 25.06
C ALA A 9 -4.52 -32.56 25.63
N GLY A 10 -4.16 -31.32 25.97
CA GLY A 10 -5.06 -30.38 26.65
C GLY A 10 -4.90 -28.92 26.26
N GLN A 11 -4.25 -28.59 25.14
CA GLN A 11 -4.02 -27.20 24.71
C GLN A 11 -4.39 -26.97 23.24
N THR A 12 -4.74 -25.74 22.88
CA THR A 12 -4.99 -25.36 21.47
C THR A 12 -3.70 -25.27 20.67
N LYS A 13 -3.77 -25.61 19.37
CA LYS A 13 -2.61 -25.67 18.47
C LYS A 13 -2.08 -24.29 18.09
N LYS A 14 -2.94 -23.27 17.99
CA LYS A 14 -2.51 -21.94 17.49
C LYS A 14 -1.93 -21.06 18.60
N TYR A 15 -2.56 -21.05 19.78
CA TYR A 15 -2.16 -20.17 20.87
C TYR A 15 -1.68 -20.89 22.13
N ASN A 16 -1.60 -22.24 22.12
CA ASN A 16 -1.21 -23.07 23.27
C ASN A 16 -2.02 -22.75 24.53
N ILE A 17 -3.33 -22.56 24.37
CA ILE A 17 -4.23 -22.22 25.48
C ILE A 17 -4.76 -23.51 26.08
N PRO A 18 -4.64 -23.71 27.41
CA PRO A 18 -5.24 -24.86 28.08
C PRO A 18 -6.76 -24.94 27.89
N LEU A 19 -7.30 -26.14 27.69
CA LEU A 19 -8.74 -26.35 27.56
C LEU A 19 -9.53 -25.88 28.80
N SER A 20 -8.90 -25.87 29.99
CA SER A 20 -9.50 -25.34 31.22
C SER A 20 -9.85 -23.84 31.15
N HIS A 21 -9.17 -23.08 30.28
CA HIS A 21 -9.44 -21.65 30.12
C HIS A 21 -10.68 -21.37 29.26
N PHE A 22 -11.26 -22.40 28.62
CA PHE A 22 -12.51 -22.32 27.87
C PHE A 22 -13.74 -22.57 28.74
N GLU A 23 -13.61 -22.55 30.07
CA GLU A 23 -14.74 -22.66 30.98
C GLU A 23 -15.40 -21.31 31.25
N TYR A 24 -16.74 -21.30 31.35
CA TYR A 24 -17.54 -20.11 31.68
C TYR A 24 -17.03 -19.35 32.92
N LYS A 25 -16.68 -20.08 33.98
CA LYS A 25 -16.18 -19.51 35.25
C LYS A 25 -14.83 -18.83 35.07
N TYR A 26 -13.96 -19.38 34.24
CA TYR A 26 -12.64 -18.82 33.98
C TYR A 26 -12.77 -17.51 33.23
N ILE A 27 -13.54 -17.50 32.14
CA ILE A 27 -13.72 -16.32 31.29
C ILE A 27 -14.36 -15.16 32.06
N GLN A 28 -15.33 -15.45 32.94
CA GLN A 28 -15.97 -14.43 33.78
C GLN A 28 -14.99 -13.74 34.73
N ASN A 29 -14.01 -14.48 35.26
CA ASN A 29 -13.01 -13.96 36.18
C ASN A 29 -11.72 -13.48 35.50
N CYS A 30 -11.55 -13.75 34.20
CA CYS A 30 -10.38 -13.36 33.45
C CYS A 30 -10.30 -11.82 33.36
N THR A 31 -9.09 -11.29 33.55
CA THR A 31 -8.77 -9.86 33.48
C THR A 31 -7.75 -9.55 32.39
N ASP A 32 -7.12 -10.57 31.79
CA ASP A 32 -6.20 -10.36 30.66
C ASP A 32 -6.97 -10.25 29.34
N GLY A 33 -7.03 -9.03 28.80
CA GLY A 33 -7.66 -8.77 27.51
C GLY A 33 -6.99 -9.51 26.35
N LYS A 34 -5.67 -9.74 26.38
CA LYS A 34 -4.98 -10.45 25.28
C LYS A 34 -5.33 -11.93 25.28
N GLU A 35 -5.47 -12.53 26.45
CA GLU A 35 -5.87 -13.92 26.59
C GLU A 35 -7.30 -14.12 26.09
N LEU A 36 -8.23 -13.27 26.50
CA LEU A 36 -9.62 -13.30 26.03
C LEU A 36 -9.73 -13.14 24.51
N GLU A 37 -8.94 -12.25 23.90
CA GLU A 37 -8.89 -12.11 22.43
C GLU A 37 -8.43 -13.41 21.74
N ARG A 38 -7.49 -14.15 22.34
CA ARG A 38 -7.02 -15.43 21.78
C ARG A 38 -8.07 -16.53 21.97
N ILE A 39 -8.67 -16.63 23.16
CA ILE A 39 -9.77 -17.56 23.44
C ILE A 39 -10.90 -17.36 22.42
N TYR A 40 -11.33 -16.12 22.20
CA TYR A 40 -12.39 -15.81 21.24
C TYR A 40 -12.02 -16.21 19.79
N LYS A 41 -10.76 -15.99 19.38
CA LYS A 41 -10.28 -16.42 18.05
C LYS A 41 -10.30 -17.95 17.87
N GLU A 42 -10.00 -18.70 18.92
CA GLU A 42 -10.09 -20.17 18.88
C GLU A 42 -11.53 -20.66 18.85
N LEU A 43 -12.44 -19.98 19.57
CA LEU A 43 -13.87 -20.28 19.55
C LEU A 43 -14.46 -20.05 18.15
N ILE A 44 -14.21 -18.89 17.52
CA ILE A 44 -14.62 -18.66 16.12
C ILE A 44 -13.95 -19.66 15.16
N GLY A 45 -12.68 -19.97 15.43
CA GLY A 45 -11.92 -20.93 14.64
C GLY A 45 -12.46 -22.36 14.73
N GLY A 46 -13.35 -22.65 15.68
CA GLY A 46 -13.99 -23.95 15.86
C GLY A 46 -13.01 -25.05 16.30
N GLU A 47 -11.83 -24.71 16.81
CA GLU A 47 -10.82 -25.72 17.18
C GLU A 47 -11.27 -26.59 18.36
N VAL A 48 -11.95 -25.97 19.33
CA VAL A 48 -12.52 -26.63 20.52
C VAL A 48 -13.99 -27.03 20.35
N GLY A 49 -14.61 -26.66 19.22
CA GLY A 49 -16.05 -26.78 18.96
C GLY A 49 -16.79 -25.44 18.96
N CYS A 50 -18.07 -25.47 18.59
CA CYS A 50 -18.91 -24.27 18.47
C CYS A 50 -19.72 -24.06 19.75
N PHE A 51 -19.50 -22.93 20.44
CA PHE A 51 -20.18 -22.60 21.70
C PHE A 51 -20.67 -21.14 21.66
N PRO A 52 -21.83 -20.87 21.05
CA PRO A 52 -22.28 -19.49 20.80
C PRO A 52 -22.50 -18.68 22.08
N ALA A 53 -22.92 -19.31 23.17
CA ALA A 53 -23.09 -18.64 24.46
C ALA A 53 -21.74 -18.25 25.10
N LEU A 54 -20.70 -19.08 24.91
CA LEU A 54 -19.36 -18.81 25.41
C LEU A 54 -18.66 -17.71 24.58
N GLU A 55 -18.89 -17.71 23.27
CA GLU A 55 -18.46 -16.65 22.36
C GLU A 55 -19.06 -15.29 22.72
N GLN A 56 -20.35 -15.23 23.05
CA GLN A 56 -20.98 -13.98 23.49
C GLN A 56 -20.42 -13.50 24.82
N LEU A 57 -20.26 -14.40 25.78
CA LEU A 57 -19.71 -14.05 27.09
C LEU A 57 -18.26 -13.55 26.99
N THR A 58 -17.43 -14.18 26.15
CA THR A 58 -16.07 -13.69 25.89
C THR A 58 -16.07 -12.31 25.25
N LEU A 59 -16.95 -12.05 24.27
CA LEU A 59 -17.10 -10.73 23.66
C LEU A 59 -17.52 -9.66 24.65
N ASP A 60 -18.52 -9.94 25.50
CA ASP A 60 -18.98 -8.99 26.52
C ASP A 60 -17.87 -8.68 27.51
N ARG A 61 -17.12 -9.70 27.95
CA ARG A 61 -15.96 -9.49 28.82
C ARG A 61 -14.85 -8.68 28.16
N ILE A 62 -14.60 -8.89 26.86
CA ILE A 62 -13.64 -8.09 26.09
C ILE A 62 -14.12 -6.63 25.99
N ARG A 63 -15.43 -6.35 25.86
CA ARG A 63 -15.97 -4.99 25.87
C ARG A 63 -15.68 -4.27 27.18
N ASP A 64 -15.82 -4.96 28.31
CA ASP A 64 -15.58 -4.38 29.64
C ASP A 64 -14.10 -4.07 29.88
N ILE A 65 -13.19 -4.98 29.51
CA ILE A 65 -11.76 -4.84 29.80
C ILE A 65 -11.06 -3.98 28.73
N LYS A 66 -11.39 -4.18 27.46
CA LYS A 66 -10.69 -3.60 26.31
C LYS A 66 -11.67 -3.18 25.21
N PRO A 67 -12.39 -2.05 25.40
CA PRO A 67 -13.40 -1.58 24.46
C PRO A 67 -12.83 -1.25 23.07
N ASN A 68 -11.55 -0.87 22.99
CA ASN A 68 -10.86 -0.54 21.75
C ASN A 68 -10.15 -1.74 21.08
N SER A 69 -10.46 -2.97 21.48
CA SER A 69 -9.84 -4.17 20.91
C SER A 69 -10.22 -4.36 19.43
N HIS A 70 -9.27 -4.88 18.64
CA HIS A 70 -9.54 -5.18 17.23
C HIS A 70 -10.61 -6.27 17.08
N THR A 71 -10.70 -7.17 18.05
CA THR A 71 -11.66 -8.27 18.09
C THR A 71 -13.12 -7.81 18.09
N LEU A 72 -13.39 -6.60 18.60
CA LEU A 72 -14.74 -6.02 18.60
C LEU A 72 -15.08 -5.30 17.28
N ARG A 73 -14.10 -5.09 16.40
CA ARG A 73 -14.34 -4.47 15.09
C ARG A 73 -15.11 -5.45 14.23
N LYS A 74 -16.28 -5.02 13.78
CA LYS A 74 -17.06 -5.76 12.78
C LYS A 74 -16.65 -5.27 11.41
N ASP A 75 -16.45 -6.20 10.49
CA ASP A 75 -16.28 -5.88 9.07
C ASP A 75 -17.60 -5.25 8.58
N LYS A 76 -17.61 -3.92 8.49
CA LYS A 76 -18.71 -3.17 7.90
C LYS A 76 -18.47 -3.11 6.39
N ALA A 77 -19.51 -3.35 5.61
CA ALA A 77 -19.45 -3.12 4.17
C ALA A 77 -18.98 -1.68 3.88
N PRO A 78 -18.25 -1.46 2.78
CA PRO A 78 -17.91 -0.11 2.33
C PRO A 78 -19.16 0.77 2.34
N LEU A 79 -19.01 1.98 2.86
CA LEU A 79 -20.11 2.92 2.88
C LEU A 79 -20.45 3.30 1.44
N ASP A 80 -21.73 3.16 1.06
CA ASP A 80 -22.18 3.57 -0.27
C ASP A 80 -22.16 5.10 -0.38
N ARG A 81 -21.99 5.61 -1.60
CA ARG A 81 -21.98 7.04 -1.91
C ARG A 81 -23.24 7.76 -1.42
N SER A 82 -24.37 7.06 -1.41
CA SER A 82 -25.66 7.56 -0.92
C SER A 82 -25.71 7.80 0.60
N ALA A 83 -24.79 7.23 1.36
CA ALA A 83 -24.73 7.34 2.81
C ALA A 83 -23.74 8.40 3.31
N LEU A 84 -23.07 9.12 2.40
CA LEU A 84 -22.32 10.33 2.74
C LEU A 84 -23.26 11.54 2.86
N PRO A 85 -22.93 12.52 3.71
CA PRO A 85 -23.64 13.78 3.75
C PRO A 85 -23.42 14.57 2.44
N ASP A 86 -24.37 15.45 2.11
CA ASP A 86 -24.44 16.10 0.79
C ASP A 86 -23.21 16.96 0.48
N ASP A 87 -22.63 17.60 1.50
CA ASP A 87 -21.42 18.42 1.41
C ASP A 87 -20.17 17.58 1.08
N GLU A 88 -19.95 16.48 1.80
CA GLU A 88 -18.84 15.57 1.52
C GLU A 88 -18.98 14.88 0.17
N ARG A 89 -20.23 14.57 -0.22
CA ARG A 89 -20.53 13.96 -1.52
C ARG A 89 -20.19 14.89 -2.68
N GLN A 90 -20.53 16.17 -2.59
CA GLN A 90 -20.17 17.15 -3.62
C GLN A 90 -18.65 17.32 -3.73
N ASN A 91 -17.95 17.42 -2.59
CA ASN A 91 -16.49 17.51 -2.58
C ASN A 91 -15.82 16.29 -3.24
N PHE A 92 -16.36 15.10 -3.01
CA PHE A 92 -15.89 13.87 -3.64
C PHE A 92 -16.14 13.88 -5.16
N ASP A 93 -17.30 14.36 -5.60
CA ASP A 93 -17.67 14.44 -7.01
C ASP A 93 -16.82 15.48 -7.77
N ASP A 94 -16.56 16.62 -7.15
CA ASP A 94 -15.69 17.67 -7.69
C ASP A 94 -14.25 17.17 -7.80
N PHE A 95 -13.77 16.44 -6.78
CA PHE A 95 -12.45 15.80 -6.81
C PHE A 95 -12.35 14.77 -7.95
N LEU A 96 -13.33 13.88 -8.08
CA LEU A 96 -13.38 12.91 -9.18
C LEU A 96 -13.39 13.59 -10.55
N THR A 97 -14.20 14.63 -10.70
CA THR A 97 -14.28 15.41 -11.94
C THR A 97 -12.94 16.05 -12.29
N LYS A 98 -12.27 16.65 -11.29
CA LYS A 98 -10.94 17.24 -11.45
C LYS A 98 -9.89 16.21 -11.84
N MET A 99 -9.89 15.03 -11.22
CA MET A 99 -8.97 13.94 -11.60
C MET A 99 -9.20 13.47 -13.04
N GLN A 100 -10.46 13.29 -13.45
CA GLN A 100 -10.79 12.92 -14.83
C GLN A 100 -10.34 13.96 -15.85
N GLN A 101 -10.41 15.25 -15.52
CA GLN A 101 -9.90 16.31 -16.38
C GLN A 101 -8.37 16.25 -16.50
N ILE A 102 -7.67 16.04 -15.38
CA ILE A 102 -6.20 15.87 -15.38
C ILE A 102 -5.80 14.65 -16.22
N ASP A 103 -6.48 13.52 -16.08
CA ASP A 103 -6.23 12.32 -16.89
C ASP A 103 -6.42 12.57 -18.39
N LYS A 104 -7.47 13.30 -18.78
CA LYS A 104 -7.71 13.68 -20.18
C LYS A 104 -6.62 14.61 -20.72
N THR A 105 -6.23 15.62 -19.94
CA THR A 105 -5.17 16.57 -20.36
C THR A 105 -3.79 15.90 -20.42
N SER A 106 -3.47 15.03 -19.47
CA SER A 106 -2.20 14.29 -19.46
C SER A 106 -2.11 13.31 -20.64
N SER A 107 -3.20 12.62 -21.00
CA SER A 107 -3.24 11.79 -22.22
C SER A 107 -2.91 12.60 -23.48
N SER A 108 -3.51 13.80 -23.62
CA SER A 108 -3.23 14.69 -24.75
C SER A 108 -1.76 15.10 -24.82
N ILE A 109 -1.15 15.38 -23.67
CA ILE A 109 0.27 15.75 -23.56
C ILE A 109 1.16 14.57 -24.00
N VAL A 110 0.84 13.32 -23.60
CA VAL A 110 1.61 12.14 -24.02
C VAL A 110 1.54 11.93 -25.54
N ASP A 111 0.40 12.20 -26.15
CA ASP A 111 0.22 12.10 -27.60
C ASP A 111 1.03 13.17 -28.36
N ASP A 112 1.10 14.40 -27.86
CA ASP A 112 1.92 15.48 -28.43
C ASP A 112 3.42 15.20 -28.31
N HIS A 113 3.90 14.68 -27.18
CA HIS A 113 5.32 14.31 -27.02
C HIS A 113 5.75 13.20 -27.98
N LYS A 114 4.84 12.30 -28.33
CA LYS A 114 5.07 11.20 -29.28
C LYS A 114 5.14 11.69 -30.72
N ASN A 115 4.33 12.70 -31.07
CA ASN A 115 4.33 13.34 -32.38
C ASN A 115 5.52 14.29 -32.59
N ASN A 116 6.00 14.94 -31.54
CA ASN A 116 7.16 15.85 -31.58
C ASN A 116 8.52 15.15 -31.38
N GLY A 117 8.57 13.81 -31.38
CA GLY A 117 9.82 13.05 -31.31
C GLY A 117 10.58 13.13 -29.99
N ILE A 118 9.94 13.58 -28.92
CA ILE A 118 10.54 13.66 -27.58
C ILE A 118 10.57 12.26 -26.99
N ALA A 119 11.76 11.68 -26.82
CA ALA A 119 11.94 10.34 -26.28
C ALA A 119 11.50 10.26 -24.81
N THR A 120 10.26 9.82 -24.57
CA THR A 120 9.75 9.55 -23.22
C THR A 120 10.40 8.30 -22.64
N VAL A 121 10.76 8.32 -21.35
CA VAL A 121 11.27 7.13 -20.65
C VAL A 121 10.24 5.99 -20.72
N PRO A 122 10.66 4.70 -20.81
CA PRO A 122 9.73 3.59 -20.92
C PRO A 122 8.84 3.50 -19.67
N ILE A 123 7.55 3.82 -19.83
CA ILE A 123 6.55 3.60 -18.78
C ILE A 123 6.24 2.10 -18.75
N ARG A 124 6.34 1.48 -17.56
CA ARG A 124 6.00 0.08 -17.36
C ARG A 124 4.51 -0.12 -17.62
N SER A 125 4.15 -0.56 -18.81
CA SER A 125 2.78 -0.88 -19.18
C SER A 125 2.27 -2.08 -18.37
N LYS A 126 0.96 -2.14 -18.16
CA LYS A 126 0.31 -3.29 -17.54
C LYS A 126 0.52 -4.49 -18.47
N SER A 127 1.46 -5.36 -18.12
CA SER A 127 1.60 -6.64 -18.79
C SER A 127 0.31 -7.43 -18.57
N THR A 128 -0.49 -7.59 -19.62
CA THR A 128 -1.50 -8.63 -19.64
C THR A 128 -0.75 -9.95 -19.54
N ILE A 129 -0.96 -10.67 -18.45
CA ILE A 129 -0.49 -12.05 -18.31
C ILE A 129 -1.36 -12.89 -19.27
N SER A 130 -1.02 -12.85 -20.55
CA SER A 130 -1.45 -13.89 -21.49
C SER A 130 -0.73 -15.17 -21.08
N LYS A 131 -1.52 -16.23 -20.94
CA LYS A 131 -1.12 -17.57 -20.50
C LYS A 131 0.20 -18.00 -21.17
N PRO A 132 1.12 -18.67 -20.45
CA PRO A 132 2.39 -19.09 -21.02
C PRO A 132 2.13 -20.14 -22.10
N THR A 133 2.28 -19.75 -23.36
CA THR A 133 2.51 -20.71 -24.44
C THR A 133 3.96 -21.16 -24.33
N THR A 134 4.16 -22.44 -24.03
CA THR A 134 5.47 -23.10 -24.02
C THR A 134 6.11 -23.00 -25.41
N SER A 135 6.88 -21.95 -25.64
CA SER A 135 7.97 -21.95 -26.60
C SER A 135 9.15 -21.25 -25.94
N VAL A 136 10.13 -22.06 -25.56
CA VAL A 136 11.42 -21.62 -25.03
C VAL A 136 12.10 -20.71 -26.07
N PRO A 137 12.36 -19.42 -25.77
CA PRO A 137 13.19 -18.62 -26.64
C PRO A 137 14.66 -18.96 -26.36
N VAL A 138 15.37 -19.38 -27.41
CA VAL A 138 16.82 -19.55 -27.42
C VAL A 138 17.46 -18.18 -27.17
N ILE A 139 18.02 -17.98 -25.97
CA ILE A 139 18.78 -16.77 -25.64
C ILE A 139 20.19 -16.94 -26.22
N ASN A 140 20.45 -16.26 -27.33
CA ASN A 140 21.79 -16.06 -27.87
C ASN A 140 22.58 -15.17 -26.90
N THR A 141 23.55 -15.74 -26.20
CA THR A 141 24.38 -15.06 -25.18
C THR A 141 25.57 -14.36 -25.81
N ASN A 142 25.35 -13.36 -26.68
CA ASN A 142 26.44 -12.50 -27.16
C ASN A 142 26.00 -11.04 -27.20
N GLY A 143 26.16 -10.37 -26.07
CA GLY A 143 25.91 -8.95 -25.89
C GLY A 143 25.69 -8.65 -24.42
N LYS A 144 26.74 -8.24 -23.70
CA LYS A 144 26.62 -7.78 -22.31
C LYS A 144 25.71 -6.54 -22.31
N GLN A 145 24.43 -6.75 -22.05
CA GLN A 145 23.49 -5.67 -21.74
C GLN A 145 24.05 -4.96 -20.51
N LYS A 146 24.56 -3.73 -20.67
CA LYS A 146 25.03 -2.93 -19.54
C LYS A 146 23.84 -2.75 -18.62
N ARG A 147 23.92 -3.30 -17.40
CA ARG A 147 22.94 -3.00 -16.35
C ARG A 147 22.95 -1.49 -16.16
N ILE A 148 21.76 -0.91 -15.94
CA ILE A 148 21.65 0.49 -15.54
C ILE A 148 22.26 0.57 -14.14
N VAL A 149 23.53 0.93 -14.07
CA VAL A 149 24.21 1.22 -12.81
C VAL A 149 23.82 2.66 -12.45
N PRO A 150 23.33 2.91 -11.23
CA PRO A 150 23.03 4.27 -10.80
C PRO A 150 24.29 5.14 -10.92
N ARG A 151 24.08 6.40 -11.28
CA ARG A 151 25.15 7.36 -11.53
C ARG A 151 26.01 7.56 -10.28
N SER A 152 27.34 7.60 -10.44
CA SER A 152 28.27 7.79 -9.32
C SER A 152 28.14 9.21 -8.72
N TYR A 153 28.38 9.39 -7.42
CA TYR A 153 28.31 10.71 -6.75
C TYR A 153 29.21 11.76 -7.42
N ASP A 154 30.37 11.36 -7.96
CA ASP A 154 31.28 12.24 -8.68
C ASP A 154 30.69 12.78 -10.00
N GLU A 155 29.78 12.02 -10.62
CA GLU A 155 29.07 12.46 -11.82
C GLU A 155 27.97 13.46 -11.49
N TRP A 156 27.32 13.33 -10.33
CA TRP A 156 26.34 14.32 -9.86
C TRP A 156 26.99 15.70 -9.66
N GLY A 157 28.17 15.75 -9.04
CA GLY A 157 28.89 17.02 -8.85
C GLY A 157 29.38 17.69 -10.13
N LYS A 158 29.42 16.97 -11.27
CA LYS A 158 29.71 17.56 -12.60
C LYS A 158 28.46 18.17 -13.22
N ILE A 159 27.31 17.53 -13.04
CA ILE A 159 26.01 18.00 -13.51
C ILE A 159 25.67 19.31 -12.79
N ASP A 160 25.85 19.37 -11.47
CA ASP A 160 25.58 20.59 -10.68
C ASP A 160 26.43 21.79 -11.16
N LYS A 161 27.70 21.54 -11.49
CA LYS A 161 28.61 22.57 -12.05
C LYS A 161 28.20 23.02 -13.44
N GLN A 162 27.67 22.10 -14.26
CA GLN A 162 27.20 22.43 -15.60
C GLN A 162 25.91 23.25 -15.54
N ILE A 163 24.95 22.84 -14.71
CA ILE A 163 23.69 23.58 -14.48
C ILE A 163 24.00 24.99 -13.97
N ALA A 164 24.90 25.10 -12.99
CA ALA A 164 25.31 26.41 -12.48
C ALA A 164 25.99 27.30 -13.54
N ARG A 165 26.74 26.71 -14.48
CA ARG A 165 27.35 27.44 -15.59
C ARG A 165 26.32 27.90 -16.62
N GLU A 166 25.34 27.06 -16.97
CA GLU A 166 24.24 27.45 -17.87
C GLU A 166 23.41 28.59 -17.25
N MET A 167 23.05 28.50 -15.97
CA MET A 167 22.29 29.57 -15.28
C MET A 167 23.06 30.89 -15.17
N ASN A 168 24.39 30.87 -15.27
CA ASN A 168 25.22 32.06 -15.18
C ASN A 168 25.63 32.62 -16.56
N SER A 169 25.26 31.95 -17.65
CA SER A 169 25.49 32.40 -19.03
C SER A 169 24.31 33.21 -19.59
N ASP A 170 23.15 33.16 -18.95
CA ASP A 170 21.91 33.81 -19.41
C ASP A 170 21.74 35.25 -18.85
N ASN A 171 22.78 35.86 -18.27
CA ASN A 171 22.69 37.20 -17.65
C ASN A 171 23.65 38.26 -18.24
N ASP A 172 24.37 37.99 -19.34
CA ASP A 172 25.40 38.90 -19.87
C ASP A 172 25.10 39.49 -21.28
N ASP A 173 23.87 39.37 -21.80
CA ASP A 173 23.48 39.97 -23.09
C ASP A 173 22.22 40.83 -22.96
N ASP A 174 22.35 42.10 -22.55
CA ASP A 174 21.35 43.17 -22.79
C ASP A 174 21.92 44.57 -22.43
N ASP A 175 23.01 44.99 -23.08
CA ASP A 175 23.42 46.42 -23.11
C ASP A 175 23.97 46.77 -24.52
N GLU A 176 23.08 46.84 -25.51
CA GLU A 176 23.30 47.65 -26.73
C GLU A 176 22.32 48.84 -26.72
N GLU A 177 22.71 49.94 -26.06
CA GLU A 177 22.08 51.24 -26.29
C GLU A 177 22.47 51.74 -27.69
N GLN A 178 21.57 51.54 -28.66
CA GLN A 178 21.60 52.27 -29.94
C GLN A 178 21.05 53.69 -29.70
N GLU A 179 21.96 54.65 -29.59
CA GLU A 179 21.64 56.08 -29.63
C GLU A 179 21.20 56.45 -31.05
N PHE A 180 19.90 56.72 -31.21
CA PHE A 180 19.29 57.26 -32.42
C PHE A 180 19.55 58.77 -32.47
N ASP A 181 20.30 59.21 -33.49
CA ASP A 181 20.38 60.63 -33.87
C ASP A 181 19.05 61.04 -34.53
N ASP A 182 18.36 62.05 -33.98
CA ASP A 182 17.26 62.76 -34.64
C ASP A 182 17.46 64.29 -34.60
N ASP A 183 17.52 64.85 -35.81
CA ASP A 183 17.39 66.23 -36.37
C ASP A 183 17.29 67.46 -35.44
#